data_AF-A0A6I9R1H8-F1
#
_entry.id   AF-A0A6I9R1H8-F1
#
_cell.length_a   1.000
_cell.length_b   1.000
_cell.length_c   1.000
_cell.angle_alpha   90.00
_cell.angle_beta   90.00
_cell.angle_gamma   90.00
#
_symmetry.space_group_name_H-M   'P 1'
#
loop_
_entity.id
_entity.type
_entity.pdbx_description
1 polymer ?
#
loop_
_entity_poly.entity_id
_entity_poly.type
_entity_poly.pdbx_seq_one_letter_code
_entity_poly.pdbx_strand_id
1 'polypeptide(L)'
;MVVAIMGFLPSHTGLPQKSSCRSGICDPMVLKQRIRHKRVGIFGRKQISPTNRLYYGQNDTGALRVFVMSDLHTDYAENMAWVRRLSTVWYRNDILIVAGDVAETYKNFVVTMSELKDRFSGVFYVPGNHDLWCRREGGNYTDSLEKLRALLDVCTELGVETSPRIVDGLGIIPLFSWYHKSFDKEKDVTGIRIPSLEMACKDFHACTWPPELSNGDVALAHHFDMMNEKNNNAVEEVHKTNCQIITFSHFLPRQDLCPEKRMLFYPNLPKIIGSDFLEVRLRFIHGKNGNRSACHVFGHTHFCWDAVLDGMSKLLWLILEKGKGG
;
A
#
# COMPACT_ATOMS: atom_id res chain seq x y z
N MET A 1 -13.14 -5.59 -2.75
CA MET A 1 -12.79 -4.31 -2.08
C MET A 1 -13.01 -4.32 -0.55
N VAL A 2 -12.19 -3.57 0.22
CA VAL A 2 -12.35 -3.07 1.62
C VAL A 2 -11.81 -1.60 1.62
N VAL A 3 -11.73 -0.84 2.72
CA VAL A 3 -10.76 0.28 2.95
C VAL A 3 -10.39 0.35 4.44
N ALA A 4 -9.17 0.78 4.78
CA ALA A 4 -8.74 1.09 6.15
C ALA A 4 -8.76 2.60 6.45
N ILE A 5 -9.03 2.96 7.71
CA ILE A 5 -8.94 4.33 8.25
C ILE A 5 -7.88 4.35 9.35
N MET A 6 -6.92 5.27 9.25
CA MET A 6 -6.14 5.70 10.41
C MET A 6 -6.90 6.81 11.14
N GLY A 7 -7.48 6.45 12.30
CA GLY A 7 -8.17 7.37 13.19
C GLY A 7 -7.26 7.83 14.33
N PHE A 8 -7.20 9.14 14.56
CA PHE A 8 -6.39 9.71 15.64
C PHE A 8 -7.08 9.60 17.01
N LEU A 9 -6.29 9.28 18.03
CA LEU A 9 -6.65 9.49 19.43
C LEU A 9 -6.15 10.89 19.86
N PRO A 10 -6.95 11.69 20.60
CA PRO A 10 -6.46 12.94 21.15
C PRO A 10 -5.33 12.72 22.16
N SER A 11 -4.41 13.67 22.24
CA SER A 11 -3.26 13.69 23.15
C SER A 11 -3.66 13.95 24.62
N HIS A 12 -4.39 13.02 25.23
CA HIS A 12 -4.89 13.15 26.59
C HIS A 12 -3.80 13.02 27.66
N THR A 13 -3.39 14.17 28.19
CA THR A 13 -2.68 14.29 29.47
C THR A 13 -3.63 13.99 30.64
N GLY A 14 -3.66 12.74 31.11
CA GLY A 14 -4.40 12.39 32.34
C GLY A 14 -4.59 10.90 32.60
N LEU A 15 -3.90 10.37 33.62
CA LEU A 15 -4.30 9.13 34.31
C LEU A 15 -5.37 9.48 35.36
N PRO A 16 -6.31 8.55 35.67
CA PRO A 16 -6.07 7.78 36.89
C PRO A 16 -6.53 6.30 36.87
N GLN A 17 -5.62 5.45 37.37
CA GLN A 17 -5.86 4.27 38.23
C GLN A 17 -6.63 3.03 37.71
N LYS A 18 -6.40 1.93 38.44
CA LYS A 18 -6.86 0.56 38.14
C LYS A 18 -8.07 0.19 38.99
N SER A 19 -8.90 -0.72 38.49
CA SER A 19 -9.64 -1.69 39.31
C SER A 19 -9.35 -3.12 38.81
N SER A 20 -9.77 -4.15 39.54
CA SER A 20 -9.28 -5.53 39.39
C SER A 20 -10.40 -6.57 39.42
N CYS A 21 -10.02 -7.86 39.44
CA CYS A 21 -10.87 -9.07 39.47
C CYS A 21 -11.46 -9.49 38.10
N ARG A 22 -11.63 -10.79 37.81
CA ARG A 22 -11.26 -12.01 38.56
C ARG A 22 -11.00 -13.19 37.60
N SER A 23 -10.27 -14.20 38.08
CA SER A 23 -10.02 -15.46 37.38
C SER A 23 -11.23 -16.39 37.41
N GLY A 24 -11.34 -17.25 36.39
CA GLY A 24 -12.27 -18.38 36.34
C GLY A 24 -11.68 -19.51 35.48
N ILE A 25 -11.36 -20.64 36.11
CA ILE A 25 -10.84 -21.84 35.46
C ILE A 25 -11.84 -22.97 35.72
N CYS A 26 -12.20 -23.72 34.69
CA CYS A 26 -12.74 -25.09 34.79
C CYS A 26 -12.22 -25.92 33.61
N ASP A 27 -11.83 -27.16 33.89
CA ASP A 27 -11.14 -28.06 32.98
C ASP A 27 -12.11 -29.02 32.24
N PRO A 28 -11.65 -29.86 31.29
CA PRO A 28 -12.53 -30.43 30.26
C PRO A 28 -13.06 -31.84 30.59
N MET A 29 -14.12 -32.25 29.87
CA MET A 29 -14.39 -33.68 29.65
C MET A 29 -14.83 -34.01 28.22
N VAL A 30 -14.46 -35.21 27.79
CA VAL A 30 -14.59 -35.70 26.42
C VAL A 30 -15.92 -36.41 26.19
N LEU A 31 -16.57 -36.15 25.06
CA LEU A 31 -17.41 -37.17 24.43
C LEU A 31 -17.32 -37.16 22.90
N LYS A 32 -16.72 -38.20 22.32
CA LYS A 32 -16.74 -38.46 20.87
C LYS A 32 -18.08 -39.08 20.49
N GLN A 33 -18.80 -38.55 19.48
CA GLN A 33 -19.67 -39.41 18.67
C GLN A 33 -20.01 -38.92 17.25
N ARG A 34 -19.68 -39.79 16.28
CA ARG A 34 -20.33 -40.06 14.99
C ARG A 34 -20.74 -38.89 14.07
N ILE A 35 -20.01 -38.81 12.95
CA ILE A 35 -20.43 -38.18 11.68
C ILE A 35 -21.80 -38.73 11.22
N ARG A 36 -22.70 -37.84 10.83
CA ARG A 36 -23.78 -38.12 9.84
C ARG A 36 -23.97 -36.91 8.94
N HIS A 37 -23.94 -37.11 7.62
CA HIS A 37 -24.27 -36.06 6.67
C HIS A 37 -25.76 -35.68 6.78
N LYS A 38 -26.05 -34.37 6.81
CA LYS A 38 -27.36 -33.82 6.45
C LYS A 38 -27.15 -32.75 5.38
N ARG A 39 -27.87 -32.86 4.26
CA ARG A 39 -28.02 -31.77 3.30
C ARG A 39 -28.83 -30.66 3.99
N VAL A 40 -28.29 -29.45 4.05
CA VAL A 40 -29.05 -28.25 4.46
C VAL A 40 -29.51 -27.54 3.19
N GLY A 41 -30.76 -27.08 3.19
CA GLY A 41 -31.43 -26.60 1.98
C GLY A 41 -30.90 -25.28 1.42
N ILE A 42 -31.22 -25.02 0.16
CA ILE A 42 -30.93 -23.76 -0.54
C ILE A 42 -31.84 -22.67 0.05
N PHE A 43 -31.35 -21.96 1.07
CA PHE A 43 -31.93 -20.69 1.46
C PHE A 43 -31.47 -19.62 0.46
N GLY A 44 -32.42 -19.03 -0.26
CA GLY A 44 -32.17 -17.89 -1.15
C GLY A 44 -31.59 -16.73 -0.36
N ARG A 45 -30.27 -16.52 -0.48
CA ARG A 45 -29.55 -15.47 0.25
C ARG A 45 -30.00 -14.11 -0.31
N LYS A 46 -30.87 -13.41 0.43
CA LYS A 46 -31.28 -12.03 0.09
C LYS A 46 -30.04 -11.22 -0.26
N GLN A 47 -30.05 -10.62 -1.45
CA GLN A 47 -28.96 -9.80 -1.95
C GLN A 47 -28.96 -8.47 -1.20
N ILE A 48 -28.35 -8.45 -0.02
CA ILE A 48 -28.02 -7.22 0.69
C ILE A 48 -27.08 -6.43 -0.23
N SER A 49 -27.46 -5.22 -0.59
CA SER A 49 -26.66 -4.35 -1.45
C SER A 49 -25.30 -4.06 -0.78
N PRO A 50 -24.19 -4.05 -1.54
CA PRO A 50 -22.91 -3.59 -1.00
C PRO A 50 -23.05 -2.16 -0.51
N THR A 51 -22.86 -1.94 0.79
CA THR A 51 -22.84 -0.61 1.37
C THR A 51 -21.58 0.11 0.89
N ASN A 52 -21.72 1.01 -0.10
CA ASN A 52 -20.64 1.85 -0.64
C ASN A 52 -20.19 2.92 0.39
N ARG A 53 -19.65 2.46 1.51
CA ARG A 53 -19.24 3.24 2.68
C ARG A 53 -17.92 2.68 3.18
N LEU A 54 -16.89 3.52 3.24
CA LEU A 54 -15.55 3.07 3.63
C LEU A 54 -15.47 2.74 5.14
N TYR A 55 -16.26 3.42 5.99
CA TYR A 55 -16.46 3.06 7.39
C TYR A 55 -17.76 3.64 7.96
N TYR A 56 -18.28 3.05 9.04
CA TYR A 56 -19.29 3.68 9.90
C TYR A 56 -18.78 3.70 11.34
N GLY A 57 -18.05 4.77 11.68
CA GLY A 57 -17.68 5.09 13.05
C GLY A 57 -18.84 5.78 13.74
N GLN A 58 -19.17 5.35 14.96
CA GLN A 58 -20.32 5.91 15.68
C GLN A 58 -20.06 7.33 16.25
N ASN A 59 -18.81 7.78 16.19
CA ASN A 59 -18.39 9.16 16.47
C ASN A 59 -17.73 9.74 15.22
N ASP A 60 -18.46 10.52 14.42
CA ASP A 60 -17.82 11.47 13.50
C ASP A 60 -17.47 12.72 14.31
N THR A 61 -16.22 12.81 14.75
CA THR A 61 -15.73 13.87 15.64
C THR A 61 -15.40 15.16 14.88
N GLY A 62 -15.53 15.18 13.56
CA GLY A 62 -15.06 16.28 12.70
C GLY A 62 -13.53 16.38 12.61
N ALA A 63 -12.78 15.44 13.20
CA ALA A 63 -11.33 15.37 13.08
C ALA A 63 -10.89 14.80 11.72
N LEU A 64 -9.74 15.25 11.23
CA LEU A 64 -9.11 14.77 10.00
C LEU A 64 -8.93 13.24 10.03
N ARG A 65 -9.41 12.56 8.98
CA ARG A 65 -9.19 11.11 8.77
C ARG A 65 -8.19 10.92 7.63
N VAL A 66 -7.36 9.90 7.77
CA VAL A 66 -6.48 9.45 6.68
C VAL A 66 -6.97 8.08 6.21
N PHE A 67 -7.39 8.03 4.95
CA PHE A 67 -7.67 6.82 4.21
C PHE A 67 -6.41 6.37 3.47
N VAL A 68 -6.22 5.06 3.37
CA VAL A 68 -5.09 4.46 2.64
C VAL A 68 -5.62 3.52 1.56
N MET A 69 -4.97 3.51 0.39
CA MET A 69 -5.29 2.65 -0.74
C MET A 69 -4.02 2.29 -1.53
N SER A 70 -4.07 1.16 -2.24
CA SER A 70 -3.06 0.69 -3.20
C SER A 70 -3.73 -0.31 -4.17
N ASP A 71 -3.04 -0.65 -5.27
CA ASP A 71 -3.42 -1.70 -6.21
C ASP A 71 -4.85 -1.54 -6.76
N LEU A 72 -5.12 -0.31 -7.20
CA LEU A 72 -6.39 0.15 -7.75
C LEU A 72 -6.68 -0.42 -9.14
N HIS A 73 -5.66 -0.56 -9.98
CA HIS A 73 -5.68 -1.12 -11.34
C HIS A 73 -6.93 -0.75 -12.17
N THR A 74 -7.23 0.54 -12.35
CA THR A 74 -8.54 0.99 -12.88
C THR A 74 -8.75 0.77 -14.39
N ASP A 75 -7.80 0.16 -15.10
CA ASP A 75 -8.04 -0.42 -16.42
C ASP A 75 -9.05 -1.58 -16.38
N TYR A 76 -9.25 -2.21 -15.22
CA TYR A 76 -10.41 -3.05 -14.96
C TYR A 76 -11.64 -2.15 -14.73
N ALA A 77 -12.64 -2.30 -15.61
CA ALA A 77 -13.83 -1.45 -15.61
C ALA A 77 -14.62 -1.53 -14.29
N GLU A 78 -14.59 -2.68 -13.61
CA GLU A 78 -15.15 -2.93 -12.30
C GLU A 78 -14.52 -2.04 -11.20
N ASN A 79 -13.20 -1.83 -11.27
CA ASN A 79 -12.42 -1.03 -10.32
C ASN A 79 -12.64 0.47 -10.56
N MET A 80 -12.58 0.92 -11.83
CA MET A 80 -12.98 2.29 -12.22
C MET A 80 -14.43 2.58 -11.79
N ALA A 81 -15.34 1.62 -11.99
CA ALA A 81 -16.73 1.75 -11.54
C ALA A 81 -16.85 1.77 -10.00
N TRP A 82 -15.91 1.20 -9.25
CA TRP A 82 -15.87 1.31 -7.79
C TRP A 82 -15.38 2.69 -7.35
N VAL A 83 -14.28 3.21 -7.92
CA VAL A 83 -13.80 4.59 -7.65
C VAL A 83 -14.94 5.59 -7.88
N ARG A 84 -15.68 5.43 -8.99
CA ARG A 84 -16.87 6.24 -9.31
C ARG A 84 -17.99 6.17 -8.27
N ARG A 85 -18.15 5.04 -7.56
CA ARG A 85 -19.16 4.84 -6.50
C ARG A 85 -18.74 5.37 -5.12
N LEU A 86 -17.53 5.91 -4.97
CA LEU A 86 -17.14 6.64 -3.76
C LEU A 86 -17.97 7.94 -3.62
N SER A 87 -18.34 8.27 -2.38
CA SER A 87 -19.13 9.46 -2.05
C SER A 87 -18.33 10.75 -2.23
N THR A 88 -18.82 11.67 -3.06
CA THR A 88 -18.33 13.05 -3.21
C THR A 88 -18.65 13.96 -2.02
N VAL A 89 -19.40 13.48 -1.03
CA VAL A 89 -19.83 14.27 0.14
C VAL A 89 -19.14 13.82 1.43
N TRP A 90 -18.90 12.52 1.60
CA TRP A 90 -18.45 11.97 2.89
C TRP A 90 -16.96 12.12 3.15
N TYR A 91 -16.13 12.15 2.09
CA TYR A 91 -14.67 12.16 2.24
C TYR A 91 -14.01 13.51 1.91
N ARG A 92 -14.83 14.53 1.59
CA ARG A 92 -14.40 15.85 1.08
C ARG A 92 -13.51 16.67 2.04
N ASN A 93 -13.43 16.26 3.31
CA ASN A 93 -12.58 16.87 4.33
C ASN A 93 -11.32 16.03 4.60
N ASP A 94 -11.27 14.78 4.12
CA ASP A 94 -10.29 13.76 4.50
C ASP A 94 -9.16 13.63 3.48
N ILE A 95 -8.04 13.06 3.92
CA ILE A 95 -6.91 12.73 3.06
C ILE A 95 -7.01 11.29 2.58
N LEU A 96 -6.65 11.07 1.31
CA LEU A 96 -6.35 9.76 0.74
C LEU A 96 -4.85 9.62 0.45
N ILE A 97 -4.25 8.51 0.87
CA ILE A 97 -2.92 8.06 0.44
C ILE A 97 -3.09 6.93 -0.57
N VAL A 98 -2.44 7.05 -1.73
CA VAL A 98 -2.47 6.08 -2.84
C VAL A 98 -1.05 5.53 -3.06
N ALA A 99 -0.78 4.37 -2.47
CA ALA A 99 0.52 3.70 -2.48
C ALA A 99 0.76 2.89 -3.77
N GLY A 100 0.56 3.51 -4.93
CA GLY A 100 0.84 2.92 -6.25
C GLY A 100 -0.20 1.97 -6.83
N ASP A 101 0.08 1.58 -8.07
CA ASP A 101 -0.70 0.70 -8.95
C ASP A 101 -2.13 1.17 -9.19
N VAL A 102 -2.23 2.41 -9.65
CA VAL A 102 -3.47 3.10 -9.99
C VAL A 102 -3.99 2.67 -11.35
N ALA A 103 -3.16 2.71 -12.40
CA ALA A 103 -3.53 2.26 -13.74
C ALA A 103 -2.31 1.98 -14.64
N GLU A 104 -2.39 0.90 -15.43
CA GLU A 104 -1.43 0.58 -16.49
C GLU A 104 -1.44 1.60 -17.63
N THR A 105 -2.56 2.30 -17.88
CA THR A 105 -2.63 3.33 -18.93
C THR A 105 -2.76 4.76 -18.37
N TYR A 106 -1.95 5.69 -18.89
CA TYR A 106 -1.96 7.11 -18.54
C TYR A 106 -3.36 7.72 -18.61
N LYS A 107 -4.15 7.36 -19.62
CA LYS A 107 -5.54 7.83 -19.75
C LYS A 107 -6.43 7.40 -18.58
N ASN A 108 -6.32 6.16 -18.11
CA ASN A 108 -7.10 5.70 -16.95
C ASN A 108 -6.53 6.26 -15.65
N PHE A 109 -5.22 6.48 -15.55
CA PHE A 109 -4.57 7.15 -14.43
C PHE A 109 -5.14 8.56 -14.20
N VAL A 110 -5.13 9.41 -15.23
CA VAL A 110 -5.64 10.80 -15.16
C VAL A 110 -7.11 10.83 -14.75
N VAL A 111 -7.95 9.99 -15.35
CA VAL A 111 -9.38 9.89 -14.98
C VAL A 111 -9.54 9.44 -13.53
N THR A 112 -8.72 8.50 -13.06
CA THR A 112 -8.79 8.00 -11.67
C THR A 112 -8.35 9.07 -10.68
N MET A 113 -7.24 9.77 -10.94
CA MET A 113 -6.75 10.83 -10.07
C MET A 113 -7.73 12.01 -9.99
N SER A 114 -8.36 12.39 -11.11
CA SER A 114 -9.47 13.36 -11.10
C SER A 114 -10.62 12.89 -10.21
N GLU A 115 -11.11 11.66 -10.39
CA GLU A 115 -12.22 11.12 -9.61
C GLU A 115 -11.88 11.00 -8.10
N LEU A 116 -10.62 10.78 -7.73
CA LEU A 116 -10.19 10.81 -6.33
C LEU A 116 -10.09 12.25 -5.79
N LYS A 117 -9.57 13.20 -6.58
CA LYS A 117 -9.52 14.64 -6.23
C LYS A 117 -10.89 15.28 -6.08
N ASP A 118 -11.90 14.83 -6.82
CA ASP A 118 -13.30 15.25 -6.68
C ASP A 118 -13.96 14.78 -5.36
N ARG A 119 -13.27 13.95 -4.57
CA ARG A 119 -13.84 13.23 -3.41
C ARG A 119 -13.08 13.41 -2.10
N PHE A 120 -11.79 13.71 -2.13
CA PHE A 120 -10.91 13.89 -0.97
C PHE A 120 -10.23 15.27 -1.00
N SER A 121 -9.99 15.89 0.16
CA SER A 121 -9.35 17.21 0.23
C SER A 121 -7.90 17.15 -0.23
N GLY A 122 -7.14 16.21 0.35
CA GLY A 122 -5.80 15.82 -0.07
C GLY A 122 -5.80 14.43 -0.72
N VAL A 123 -5.07 14.27 -1.82
CA VAL A 123 -4.71 12.97 -2.38
C VAL A 123 -3.20 12.95 -2.52
N PHE A 124 -2.55 11.93 -1.95
CA PHE A 124 -1.10 11.72 -2.00
C PHE A 124 -0.77 10.49 -2.83
N TYR A 125 0.30 10.52 -3.63
CA TYR A 125 0.63 9.44 -4.56
C TYR A 125 2.14 9.12 -4.63
N VAL A 126 2.44 7.84 -4.85
CA VAL A 126 3.72 7.28 -5.29
C VAL A 126 3.45 6.24 -6.39
N PRO A 127 4.30 6.09 -7.41
CA PRO A 127 4.10 5.09 -8.46
C PRO A 127 4.29 3.67 -7.95
N GLY A 128 3.50 2.74 -8.50
CA GLY A 128 3.77 1.30 -8.47
C GLY A 128 4.40 0.79 -9.77
N ASN A 129 4.50 -0.53 -9.95
CA ASN A 129 5.07 -1.12 -11.17
C ASN A 129 4.10 -1.11 -12.36
N HIS A 130 2.80 -1.38 -12.18
CA HIS A 130 1.83 -1.28 -13.27
C HIS A 130 1.74 0.16 -13.80
N ASP A 131 1.81 1.17 -12.92
CA ASP A 131 1.78 2.58 -13.33
C ASP A 131 2.89 2.89 -14.36
N LEU A 132 4.05 2.23 -14.27
CA LEU A 132 5.21 2.46 -15.13
C LEU A 132 5.32 1.49 -16.33
N TRP A 133 4.34 0.61 -16.54
CA TRP A 133 4.29 -0.25 -17.73
C TRP A 133 3.98 0.56 -19.00
N CYS A 134 4.88 0.52 -19.99
CA CYS A 134 4.74 1.22 -21.27
C CYS A 134 4.04 0.39 -22.36
N ARG A 135 3.93 -0.94 -22.19
CA ARG A 135 3.42 -1.88 -23.21
C ARG A 135 2.01 -1.62 -23.76
N ARG A 136 1.18 -0.81 -23.10
CA ARG A 136 -0.16 -0.39 -23.57
C ARG A 136 -0.25 1.07 -24.02
N GLU A 137 0.84 1.83 -23.92
CA GLU A 137 0.89 3.26 -24.25
C GLU A 137 1.15 3.52 -25.75
N GLY A 138 1.14 2.49 -26.59
CA GLY A 138 1.23 2.63 -28.05
C GLY A 138 2.54 3.21 -28.59
N GLY A 139 3.58 3.37 -27.75
CA GLY A 139 4.81 4.07 -28.08
C GLY A 139 4.81 5.57 -27.78
N ASN A 140 3.82 6.07 -27.03
CA ASN A 140 3.74 7.49 -26.60
C ASN A 140 4.88 7.92 -25.65
N TYR A 141 5.63 6.97 -25.09
CA TYR A 141 6.79 7.20 -24.22
C TYR A 141 7.96 6.36 -24.71
N THR A 142 9.15 6.94 -24.68
CA THR A 142 10.43 6.29 -25.00
C THR A 142 10.86 5.30 -23.93
N ASP A 143 10.62 5.63 -22.65
CA ASP A 143 10.91 4.77 -21.50
C ASP A 143 9.93 5.01 -20.32
N SER A 144 10.01 4.16 -19.31
CA SER A 144 9.20 4.18 -18.09
C SER A 144 9.52 5.37 -17.16
N LEU A 145 10.66 6.04 -17.31
CA LEU A 145 10.98 7.28 -16.59
C LEU A 145 10.36 8.51 -17.28
N GLU A 146 10.24 8.52 -18.60
CA GLU A 146 9.44 9.52 -19.33
C GLU A 146 7.96 9.40 -18.97
N LYS A 147 7.43 8.16 -18.93
CA LYS A 147 6.09 7.90 -18.39
C LYS A 147 5.95 8.39 -16.95
N LEU A 148 6.92 8.10 -16.07
CA LEU A 148 6.93 8.58 -14.69
C LEU A 148 6.87 10.11 -14.61
N ARG A 149 7.64 10.85 -15.43
CA ARG A 149 7.57 12.32 -15.49
C ARG A 149 6.16 12.79 -15.81
N ALA A 150 5.57 12.30 -16.90
CA ALA A 150 4.20 12.66 -17.29
C ALA A 150 3.15 12.36 -16.20
N LEU A 151 3.29 11.25 -15.45
CA LEU A 151 2.42 10.92 -14.32
C LEU A 151 2.58 11.90 -13.14
N LEU A 152 3.79 12.40 -12.88
CA LEU A 152 4.06 13.41 -11.83
C LEU A 152 3.63 14.82 -12.25
N ASP A 153 3.79 15.15 -13.54
CA ASP A 153 3.35 16.42 -14.11
C ASP A 153 1.81 16.54 -14.01
N VAL A 154 1.05 15.53 -14.44
CA VAL A 154 -0.41 15.54 -14.33
C VAL A 154 -0.91 15.38 -12.88
N CYS A 155 -0.14 14.76 -11.99
CA CYS A 155 -0.42 14.85 -10.55
C CYS A 155 -0.35 16.30 -10.06
N THR A 156 0.65 17.06 -10.52
CA THR A 156 0.82 18.48 -10.18
C THR A 156 -0.34 19.33 -10.73
N GLU A 157 -0.76 19.09 -11.98
CA GLU A 157 -1.93 19.75 -12.59
C GLU A 157 -3.24 19.49 -11.83
N LEU A 158 -3.44 18.26 -11.34
CA LEU A 158 -4.64 17.85 -10.58
C LEU A 158 -4.57 18.20 -9.08
N GLY A 159 -3.45 18.73 -8.58
CA GLY A 159 -3.25 18.97 -7.15
C GLY A 159 -3.19 17.68 -6.32
N VAL A 160 -2.59 16.63 -6.86
CA VAL A 160 -2.19 15.39 -6.19
C VAL A 160 -0.77 15.53 -5.67
N GLU A 161 -0.55 15.26 -4.39
CA GLU A 161 0.69 15.51 -3.67
C GLU A 161 1.69 14.35 -3.86
N THR A 162 2.83 14.61 -4.49
CA THR A 162 3.92 13.63 -4.71
C THR A 162 5.24 14.02 -4.03
N SER A 163 5.17 14.93 -3.06
CA SER A 163 6.27 15.37 -2.18
C SER A 163 5.76 15.53 -0.74
N PRO A 164 6.65 15.63 0.28
CA PRO A 164 6.23 15.70 1.67
C PRO A 164 5.40 16.94 1.99
N ARG A 165 4.38 16.77 2.83
CA ARG A 165 3.53 17.85 3.34
C ARG A 165 3.21 17.65 4.80
N ILE A 166 2.87 18.75 5.47
CA ILE A 166 2.26 18.75 6.80
C ILE A 166 0.81 19.20 6.62
N VAL A 167 -0.14 18.45 7.17
CA VAL A 167 -1.57 18.80 7.21
C VAL A 167 -2.07 18.57 8.64
N ASP A 168 -2.67 19.59 9.26
CA ASP A 168 -3.23 19.56 10.63
C ASP A 168 -2.33 18.91 11.71
N GLY A 169 -1.01 19.07 11.60
CA GLY A 169 -0.04 18.49 12.55
C GLY A 169 0.33 17.03 12.28
N LEU A 170 0.04 16.52 11.09
CA LEU A 170 0.48 15.22 10.55
C LEU A 170 1.44 15.45 9.37
N GLY A 171 2.63 14.86 9.44
CA GLY A 171 3.55 14.77 8.30
C GLY A 171 3.24 13.57 7.41
N ILE A 172 3.04 13.80 6.12
CA ILE A 172 2.84 12.75 5.11
C ILE A 172 4.01 12.80 4.13
N ILE A 173 4.70 11.67 3.95
CA ILE A 173 5.94 11.56 3.19
C ILE A 173 5.78 10.47 2.10
N PRO A 174 5.53 10.83 0.83
CA PRO A 174 5.68 9.90 -0.29
C PRO A 174 7.15 9.53 -0.49
N LEU A 175 7.41 8.23 -0.67
CA LEU A 175 8.72 7.65 -0.97
C LEU A 175 8.68 6.88 -2.29
N PHE A 176 9.38 7.39 -3.30
CA PHE A 176 9.60 6.67 -4.55
C PHE A 176 10.58 5.53 -4.28
N SER A 177 10.31 4.35 -4.83
CA SER A 177 11.10 3.14 -4.60
C SER A 177 10.94 2.16 -5.75
N TRP A 178 11.88 1.22 -5.87
CA TRP A 178 11.78 0.05 -6.73
C TRP A 178 12.46 -1.14 -6.04
N TYR A 179 12.33 -2.33 -6.62
CA TYR A 179 12.89 -3.58 -6.08
C TYR A 179 14.27 -3.94 -6.65
N HIS A 180 15.03 -4.77 -5.93
CA HIS A 180 16.18 -5.48 -6.48
C HIS A 180 16.24 -6.94 -6.03
N LYS A 181 16.77 -7.82 -6.90
CA LYS A 181 16.80 -9.28 -6.73
C LYS A 181 17.52 -9.74 -5.46
N SER A 182 18.53 -8.98 -5.04
CA SER A 182 19.32 -9.24 -3.82
C SER A 182 18.67 -8.73 -2.52
N PHE A 183 17.46 -8.16 -2.57
CA PHE A 183 16.65 -7.90 -1.36
C PHE A 183 16.28 -9.21 -0.65
N ASP A 184 16.05 -10.26 -1.44
CA ASP A 184 15.88 -11.63 -0.96
C ASP A 184 17.18 -12.19 -0.37
N LYS A 185 17.21 -12.31 0.96
CA LYS A 185 18.31 -12.90 1.74
C LYS A 185 18.10 -14.39 2.05
N GLU A 186 16.94 -14.96 1.70
CA GLU A 186 16.63 -16.37 1.98
C GLU A 186 17.25 -17.28 0.93
N LYS A 187 17.57 -18.52 1.31
CA LYS A 187 18.00 -19.55 0.33
C LYS A 187 16.87 -19.85 -0.65
N ASP A 188 17.24 -20.22 -1.87
CA ASP A 188 16.26 -20.62 -2.88
C ASP A 188 15.65 -21.99 -2.59
N VAL A 189 14.35 -22.13 -2.89
CA VAL A 189 13.61 -23.38 -2.73
C VAL A 189 14.04 -24.34 -3.84
N THR A 190 14.67 -25.44 -3.45
CA THR A 190 15.17 -26.49 -4.36
C THR A 190 14.20 -27.67 -4.44
N GLY A 191 14.41 -28.58 -5.40
CA GLY A 191 13.61 -29.80 -5.57
C GLY A 191 12.29 -29.61 -6.35
N ILE A 192 11.93 -28.39 -6.72
CA ILE A 192 10.77 -28.07 -7.58
C ILE A 192 11.19 -27.18 -8.77
N ARG A 193 10.46 -27.25 -9.88
CA ARG A 193 10.66 -26.36 -11.03
C ARG A 193 9.91 -25.05 -10.80
N ILE A 194 10.64 -23.97 -10.58
CA ILE A 194 10.10 -22.61 -10.41
C ILE A 194 10.38 -21.80 -11.70
N PRO A 195 9.42 -21.02 -12.23
CA PRO A 195 9.68 -20.10 -13.34
C PRO A 195 10.74 -19.05 -12.98
N SER A 196 11.48 -18.56 -13.98
CA SER A 196 12.41 -17.44 -13.79
C SER A 196 11.67 -16.12 -13.51
N LEU A 197 12.38 -15.07 -13.11
CA LEU A 197 11.73 -13.79 -12.79
C LEU A 197 11.08 -13.18 -14.03
N GLU A 198 11.76 -13.28 -15.17
CA GLU A 198 11.35 -12.78 -16.47
C GLU A 198 10.05 -13.48 -16.95
N MET A 199 9.89 -14.77 -16.64
CA MET A 199 8.67 -15.53 -16.97
C MET A 199 7.46 -15.19 -16.09
N ALA A 200 7.66 -14.73 -14.85
CA ALA A 200 6.60 -14.59 -13.85
C ALA A 200 6.24 -13.12 -13.55
N CYS A 201 7.24 -12.24 -13.58
CA CYS A 201 7.12 -10.81 -13.32
C CYS A 201 7.01 -10.06 -14.65
N LYS A 202 5.85 -9.47 -14.91
CA LYS A 202 5.55 -8.80 -16.18
C LYS A 202 6.41 -7.56 -16.44
N ASP A 203 6.98 -6.96 -15.39
CA ASP A 203 7.84 -5.76 -15.45
C ASP A 203 9.00 -5.93 -16.43
N PHE A 204 9.61 -7.12 -16.46
CA PHE A 204 10.70 -7.51 -17.37
C PHE A 204 10.34 -7.43 -18.87
N HIS A 205 9.05 -7.33 -19.20
CA HIS A 205 8.52 -7.24 -20.56
C HIS A 205 7.50 -6.09 -20.73
N ALA A 206 7.32 -5.25 -19.71
CA ALA A 206 6.27 -4.24 -19.67
C ALA A 206 6.81 -2.84 -19.31
N CYS A 207 7.82 -2.76 -18.45
CA CYS A 207 8.64 -1.55 -18.32
C CYS A 207 9.60 -1.43 -19.51
N THR A 208 10.13 -0.24 -19.73
CA THR A 208 11.26 0.01 -20.64
C THR A 208 12.17 1.00 -19.94
N TRP A 209 13.48 0.75 -19.92
CA TRP A 209 14.43 1.50 -19.11
C TRP A 209 15.58 2.02 -19.97
N PRO A 210 16.22 3.15 -19.59
CA PRO A 210 17.51 3.56 -20.14
C PRO A 210 18.56 2.43 -20.08
N PRO A 211 19.56 2.40 -20.98
CA PRO A 211 20.55 1.31 -21.07
C PRO A 211 21.30 0.98 -19.78
N GLU A 212 21.43 1.94 -18.87
CA GLU A 212 22.10 1.83 -17.58
C GLU A 212 21.20 1.30 -16.43
N LEU A 213 19.92 1.03 -16.68
CA LEU A 213 18.95 0.54 -15.69
C LEU A 213 18.24 -0.74 -16.17
N SER A 214 17.96 -1.66 -15.24
CA SER A 214 17.32 -2.94 -15.55
C SER A 214 16.46 -3.48 -14.40
N ASN A 215 15.44 -4.27 -14.72
CA ASN A 215 14.51 -4.82 -13.73
C ASN A 215 15.20 -5.82 -12.78
N GLY A 216 15.09 -5.57 -11.47
CA GLY A 216 15.72 -6.40 -10.45
C GLY A 216 17.19 -6.08 -10.18
N ASP A 217 17.80 -5.14 -10.89
CA ASP A 217 19.14 -4.66 -10.56
C ASP A 217 19.13 -3.62 -9.42
N VAL A 218 20.19 -3.65 -8.63
CA VAL A 218 20.42 -2.69 -7.52
C VAL A 218 20.44 -1.25 -8.02
N ALA A 219 20.91 -1.01 -9.25
CA ALA A 219 20.95 0.31 -9.87
C ALA A 219 19.56 0.95 -10.05
N LEU A 220 18.54 0.17 -10.42
CA LEU A 220 17.17 0.68 -10.61
C LEU A 220 16.51 1.01 -9.26
N ALA A 221 16.68 0.16 -8.25
CA ALA A 221 16.23 0.47 -6.90
C ALA A 221 16.91 1.71 -6.31
N HIS A 222 18.23 1.85 -6.53
CA HIS A 222 18.99 3.03 -6.11
C HIS A 222 18.58 4.30 -6.87
N HIS A 223 18.25 4.20 -8.17
CA HIS A 223 17.75 5.34 -8.95
C HIS A 223 16.47 5.92 -8.31
N PHE A 224 15.48 5.07 -8.04
CA PHE A 224 14.23 5.48 -7.40
C PHE A 224 14.43 6.01 -5.97
N ASP A 225 15.34 5.40 -5.20
CA ASP A 225 15.69 5.89 -3.87
C ASP A 225 16.29 7.32 -3.91
N MET A 226 17.23 7.56 -4.83
CA MET A 226 17.87 8.86 -5.05
C MET A 226 16.89 9.95 -5.51
N MET A 227 15.76 9.60 -6.16
CA MET A 227 14.70 10.58 -6.50
C MET A 227 14.07 11.23 -5.27
N ASN A 228 14.22 10.65 -4.08
CA ASN A 228 13.71 11.22 -2.82
C ASN A 228 14.62 12.31 -2.24
N GLU A 229 15.91 12.40 -2.62
CA GLU A 229 16.85 13.38 -2.06
C GLU A 229 16.39 14.83 -2.28
N LYS A 230 15.66 15.10 -3.38
CA LYS A 230 15.02 16.40 -3.66
C LYS A 230 14.07 16.86 -2.54
N ASN A 231 13.55 15.92 -1.75
CA ASN A 231 12.57 16.15 -0.70
C ASN A 231 13.23 16.34 0.69
N ASN A 232 14.55 16.19 0.85
CA ASN A 232 15.23 16.17 2.16
C ASN A 232 14.89 17.38 3.04
N ASN A 233 14.91 18.60 2.47
CA ASN A 233 14.55 19.82 3.21
C ASN A 233 13.10 19.75 3.77
N ALA A 234 12.16 19.20 2.99
CA ALA A 234 10.77 19.06 3.43
C ALA A 234 10.60 17.96 4.50
N VAL A 235 11.41 16.90 4.44
CA VAL A 235 11.50 15.87 5.49
C VAL A 235 12.08 16.47 6.78
N GLU A 236 13.08 17.34 6.71
CA GLU A 236 13.58 18.08 7.87
C GLU A 236 12.51 19.00 8.50
N GLU A 237 11.74 19.74 7.71
CA GLU A 237 10.64 20.57 8.25
C GLU A 237 9.55 19.72 8.91
N VAL A 238 9.21 18.57 8.32
CA VAL A 238 8.33 17.56 8.96
C VAL A 238 8.89 17.17 10.34
N HIS A 239 10.17 16.84 10.46
CA HIS A 239 10.80 16.54 11.74
C HIS A 239 10.81 17.71 12.74
N LYS A 240 11.09 18.95 12.27
CA LYS A 240 11.12 20.16 13.12
C LYS A 240 9.76 20.45 13.79
N THR A 241 8.64 20.07 13.17
CA THR A 241 7.31 20.23 13.77
C THR A 241 6.93 19.17 14.82
N ASN A 242 7.73 18.11 14.99
CA ASN A 242 7.45 17.00 15.92
C ASN A 242 6.04 16.38 15.75
N CYS A 243 5.55 16.37 14.51
CA CYS A 243 4.28 15.76 14.12
C CYS A 243 4.32 14.22 14.21
N GLN A 244 3.14 13.58 14.17
CA GLN A 244 3.06 12.18 13.76
C GLN A 244 3.45 12.08 12.27
N ILE A 245 4.11 10.99 11.87
CA ILE A 245 4.60 10.82 10.49
C ILE A 245 4.02 9.55 9.87
N ILE A 246 3.39 9.69 8.70
CA ILE A 246 3.07 8.60 7.78
C ILE A 246 4.00 8.69 6.57
N THR A 247 4.91 7.74 6.45
CA THR A 247 5.62 7.49 5.18
C THR A 247 4.84 6.49 4.33
N PHE A 248 4.94 6.54 3.01
CA PHE A 248 4.39 5.48 2.16
C PHE A 248 5.18 5.26 0.86
N SER A 249 5.20 4.03 0.39
CA SER A 249 5.84 3.56 -0.85
C SER A 249 5.01 2.42 -1.45
N HIS A 250 5.08 2.15 -2.74
CA HIS A 250 4.40 0.96 -3.28
C HIS A 250 5.04 -0.35 -2.78
N PHE A 251 6.37 -0.43 -2.88
CA PHE A 251 7.16 -1.61 -2.56
C PHE A 251 7.36 -1.84 -1.05
N LEU A 252 7.73 -3.08 -0.70
CA LEU A 252 7.91 -3.53 0.68
C LEU A 252 9.19 -2.98 1.30
N PRO A 253 9.13 -2.44 2.52
CA PRO A 253 10.30 -1.89 3.19
C PRO A 253 11.21 -2.95 3.81
N ARG A 254 10.70 -4.16 4.11
CA ARG A 254 11.47 -5.28 4.65
C ARG A 254 10.99 -6.63 4.12
N GLN A 255 11.90 -7.58 3.97
CA GLN A 255 11.59 -8.96 3.60
C GLN A 255 10.71 -9.68 4.64
N ASP A 256 10.82 -9.35 5.93
CA ASP A 256 10.03 -9.98 7.01
C ASP A 256 8.53 -9.59 7.02
N LEU A 257 8.10 -8.79 6.02
CA LEU A 257 6.71 -8.51 5.67
C LEU A 257 6.22 -9.35 4.48
N CYS A 258 7.05 -10.27 3.97
CA CYS A 258 6.65 -11.28 3.00
C CYS A 258 6.44 -12.62 3.74
N PRO A 259 5.39 -13.42 3.42
CA PRO A 259 5.30 -14.79 3.89
C PRO A 259 6.50 -15.62 3.44
N GLU A 260 6.87 -16.62 4.26
CA GLU A 260 8.01 -17.51 4.00
C GLU A 260 7.88 -18.23 2.64
N LYS A 261 8.99 -18.39 1.92
CA LYS A 261 9.03 -18.80 0.50
C LYS A 261 8.21 -20.04 0.14
N ARG A 262 8.10 -21.04 1.02
CA ARG A 262 7.38 -22.30 0.76
C ARG A 262 5.86 -22.16 0.92
N MET A 263 5.39 -21.04 1.47
CA MET A 263 3.97 -20.70 1.59
C MET A 263 3.47 -19.83 0.42
N LEU A 264 4.36 -19.41 -0.48
CA LEU A 264 4.05 -18.56 -1.62
C LEU A 264 3.71 -19.40 -2.87
N PHE A 265 2.72 -18.96 -3.65
CA PHE A 265 2.47 -19.52 -4.99
C PHE A 265 3.68 -19.38 -5.94
N TYR A 266 4.50 -18.35 -5.72
CA TYR A 266 5.75 -18.11 -6.43
C TYR A 266 6.90 -17.89 -5.42
N PRO A 267 7.71 -18.92 -5.10
CA PRO A 267 8.77 -18.81 -4.07
C PRO A 267 9.90 -17.83 -4.39
N ASN A 268 9.95 -17.31 -5.62
CA ASN A 268 10.88 -16.27 -6.07
C ASN A 268 10.33 -14.84 -5.88
N LEU A 269 9.08 -14.67 -5.42
CA LEU A 269 8.46 -13.36 -5.17
C LEU A 269 9.30 -12.42 -4.28
N PRO A 270 10.03 -12.87 -3.23
CA PRO A 270 10.89 -11.99 -2.43
C PRO A 270 11.94 -11.18 -3.22
N LYS A 271 12.27 -11.58 -4.45
CA LYS A 271 13.25 -10.93 -5.33
C LYS A 271 12.70 -9.71 -6.09
N ILE A 272 11.39 -9.49 -6.05
CA ILE A 272 10.69 -8.49 -6.87
C ILE A 272 9.75 -7.58 -6.05
N ILE A 273 9.91 -7.55 -4.72
CA ILE A 273 8.95 -6.88 -3.81
C ILE A 273 9.47 -5.63 -3.12
N GLY A 274 10.78 -5.40 -3.04
CA GLY A 274 11.35 -4.36 -2.18
C GLY A 274 12.86 -4.20 -2.34
N SER A 275 13.44 -3.30 -1.55
CA SER A 275 14.86 -2.94 -1.61
C SER A 275 15.44 -2.55 -0.25
N ASP A 276 16.74 -2.79 -0.07
CA ASP A 276 17.46 -2.44 1.16
C ASP A 276 17.50 -0.91 1.38
N PHE A 277 17.51 -0.14 0.29
CA PHE A 277 17.50 1.34 0.32
C PHE A 277 16.26 1.90 1.02
N LEU A 278 15.08 1.33 0.74
CA LEU A 278 13.83 1.74 1.36
C LEU A 278 13.83 1.49 2.88
N GLU A 279 14.44 0.41 3.36
CA GLU A 279 14.62 0.19 4.81
C GLU A 279 15.49 1.29 5.41
N VAL A 280 16.66 1.56 4.80
CA VAL A 280 17.60 2.59 5.26
C VAL A 280 16.95 3.98 5.29
N ARG A 281 16.20 4.36 4.26
CA ARG A 281 15.47 5.64 4.20
C ARG A 281 14.38 5.73 5.27
N LEU A 282 13.69 4.64 5.57
CA LEU A 282 12.72 4.60 6.67
C LEU A 282 13.38 4.65 8.05
N ARG A 283 14.58 4.09 8.24
CA ARG A 283 15.36 4.24 9.48
C ARG A 283 15.97 5.62 9.65
N PHE A 284 16.21 6.34 8.55
CA PHE A 284 16.59 7.75 8.59
C PHE A 284 15.41 8.61 9.09
N ILE A 285 14.22 8.43 8.52
CA ILE A 285 13.02 9.20 8.85
C ILE A 285 12.46 8.83 10.24
N HIS A 286 12.14 7.55 10.49
CA HIS A 286 11.47 7.10 11.72
C HIS A 286 12.44 6.74 12.85
N GLY A 287 13.74 6.92 12.62
CA GLY A 287 14.81 6.55 13.55
C GLY A 287 15.19 5.07 13.51
N LYS A 288 16.45 4.77 13.84
CA LYS A 288 17.02 3.41 13.76
C LYS A 288 16.24 2.35 14.53
N ASN A 289 15.69 2.71 15.69
CA ASN A 289 14.92 1.81 16.55
C ASN A 289 13.40 1.97 16.39
N GLY A 290 12.95 2.74 15.38
CA GLY A 290 11.56 3.14 15.22
C GLY A 290 11.07 4.13 16.28
N ASN A 291 9.81 4.53 16.12
CA ASN A 291 9.07 5.36 17.07
C ASN A 291 7.62 4.83 17.14
N ARG A 292 6.94 4.96 18.29
CA ARG A 292 5.53 4.55 18.44
C ARG A 292 4.56 5.34 17.55
N SER A 293 4.96 6.55 17.15
CA SER A 293 4.22 7.39 16.20
C SER A 293 4.66 7.18 14.73
N ALA A 294 5.57 6.23 14.46
CA ALA A 294 5.99 5.92 13.11
C ALA A 294 4.94 5.05 12.41
N CYS A 295 4.41 5.55 11.30
CA CYS A 295 3.59 4.78 10.39
C CYS A 295 4.28 4.61 9.03
N HIS A 296 4.23 3.40 8.49
CA HIS A 296 4.54 3.15 7.10
C HIS A 296 3.41 2.38 6.39
N VAL A 297 3.03 2.85 5.20
CA VAL A 297 1.97 2.28 4.34
C VAL A 297 2.58 1.78 3.04
N PHE A 298 2.17 0.58 2.58
CA PHE A 298 2.65 -0.01 1.34
C PHE A 298 1.60 -0.89 0.64
N GLY A 299 1.95 -1.50 -0.51
CA GLY A 299 1.06 -2.28 -1.38
C GLY A 299 1.75 -3.50 -2.02
N HIS A 300 1.55 -3.68 -3.33
CA HIS A 300 2.28 -4.57 -4.28
C HIS A 300 2.10 -6.09 -4.10
N THR A 301 2.26 -6.61 -2.88
CA THR A 301 2.27 -8.06 -2.64
C THR A 301 0.90 -8.73 -2.61
N HIS A 302 -0.18 -7.95 -2.58
CA HIS A 302 -1.58 -8.41 -2.53
C HIS A 302 -1.93 -9.27 -1.28
N PHE A 303 -1.05 -9.31 -0.27
CA PHE A 303 -1.32 -9.85 1.08
C PHE A 303 -1.83 -8.74 2.00
N CYS A 304 -2.75 -8.99 2.93
CA CYS A 304 -3.12 -7.97 3.93
C CYS A 304 -2.31 -8.15 5.22
N TRP A 305 -1.56 -7.12 5.67
CA TRP A 305 -0.83 -7.14 6.95
C TRP A 305 -1.13 -5.90 7.81
N ASP A 306 -1.47 -6.13 9.07
CA ASP A 306 -1.35 -5.13 10.14
C ASP A 306 -0.31 -5.66 11.14
N ALA A 307 0.82 -4.96 11.27
CA ALA A 307 1.98 -5.45 12.02
C ALA A 307 2.75 -4.31 12.70
N VAL A 308 3.13 -4.51 13.96
CA VAL A 308 4.07 -3.62 14.67
C VAL A 308 5.44 -4.30 14.72
N LEU A 309 6.43 -3.70 14.07
CA LEU A 309 7.81 -4.21 13.99
C LEU A 309 8.79 -3.10 14.40
N ASP A 310 9.67 -3.41 15.35
CA ASP A 310 10.61 -2.47 15.97
C ASP A 310 9.92 -1.18 16.45
N GLY A 311 8.77 -1.32 17.11
CA GLY A 311 7.97 -0.19 17.60
C GLY A 311 7.25 0.66 16.54
N MET A 312 7.55 0.46 15.25
CA MET A 312 6.86 1.12 14.13
C MET A 312 5.61 0.34 13.74
N SER A 313 4.49 1.04 13.52
CA SER A 313 3.27 0.47 12.97
C SER A 313 3.37 0.41 11.45
N LYS A 314 3.42 -0.79 10.87
CA LYS A 314 3.51 -1.03 9.43
C LYS A 314 2.17 -1.58 8.95
N LEU A 315 1.41 -0.75 8.24
CA LEU A 315 0.07 -1.08 7.76
C LEU A 315 0.10 -1.31 6.25
N LEU A 316 0.05 -2.57 5.83
CA LEU A 316 -0.22 -2.94 4.44
C LEU A 316 -1.73 -3.06 4.25
N TRP A 317 -2.29 -2.28 3.32
CA TRP A 317 -3.70 -2.36 3.06
C TRP A 317 -4.05 -2.29 1.56
N LEU A 318 -4.95 -3.19 1.13
CA LEU A 318 -5.19 -3.55 -0.26
C LEU A 318 -6.68 -3.75 -0.60
N ILE A 319 -7.02 -3.40 -1.84
CA ILE A 319 -8.27 -3.80 -2.48
C ILE A 319 -8.18 -5.29 -2.89
N LEU A 320 -8.70 -6.18 -2.05
CA LEU A 320 -8.97 -7.57 -2.47
C LEU A 320 -10.15 -7.60 -3.46
N GLU A 321 -9.87 -7.71 -4.75
CA GLU A 321 -10.85 -8.00 -5.81
C GLU A 321 -10.77 -9.45 -6.30
N LYS A 322 -11.89 -10.00 -6.79
CA LYS A 322 -11.95 -11.39 -7.31
C LYS A 322 -11.70 -11.44 -8.82
N GLY A 323 -10.56 -10.91 -9.26
CA GLY A 323 -10.01 -11.22 -10.57
C GLY A 323 -9.74 -12.72 -10.72
N LYS A 324 -10.05 -13.31 -11.89
CA LYS A 324 -9.66 -14.70 -12.17
C LYS A 324 -8.15 -14.74 -12.41
N GLY A 325 -7.47 -15.68 -11.76
CA GLY A 325 -6.02 -15.85 -11.93
C GLY A 325 -5.62 -16.27 -13.35
N GLY A 326 -4.36 -15.99 -13.68
CA GLY A 326 -3.65 -16.42 -14.88
C GLY A 326 -2.16 -16.40 -14.61
#